data_AF-A0A420W902-F1
#
_entry.id   AF-A0A420W902-F1
#
_cell.length_a   1.000
_cell.length_b   1.000
_cell.length_c   1.000
_cell.angle_alpha   90.00
_cell.angle_beta   90.00
_cell.angle_gamma   90.00
#
_symmetry.space_group_name_H-M   'P 1'
#
loop_
_entity.id
_entity.type
_entity.pdbx_description
1 polymer ?
#
loop_
_entity_poly.entity_id
_entity_poly.type
_entity_poly.pdbx_seq_one_letter_code
_entity_poly.pdbx_strand_id
1 'polypeptide(L)'
;MPDKLKGTYVLEFLILQELNLRVRSGKEFFLFPGLYAYVGSAFGSGGIPSRLYRHLKREKKRHWHLDFITTSPYFSPLLAVVIPNLRVECEVAGFISKFGSPVPSFGSSDCPCTSHLFSVRSLEEVNSGLLKKFSSAKIFKTSQLERVWSLKSS
;
A
#
# COMPACT_ATOMS: atom_id res chain seq x y z
N MET A 1 1.00 15.29 -6.94
CA MET A 1 1.84 14.92 -5.78
C MET A 1 3.24 15.44 -6.04
N PRO A 2 3.94 16.06 -5.06
CA PRO A 2 5.28 16.59 -5.29
C PRO A 2 6.25 15.49 -5.74
N ASP A 3 7.15 15.83 -6.66
CA ASP A 3 8.19 14.92 -7.10
C ASP A 3 9.12 14.55 -5.94
N LYS A 4 9.54 13.28 -5.90
CA LYS A 4 10.43 12.72 -4.88
C LYS A 4 9.93 12.88 -3.43
N LEU A 5 8.64 13.16 -3.21
CA LEU A 5 8.05 13.25 -1.87
C LEU A 5 8.35 11.98 -1.07
N LYS A 6 9.01 12.10 0.09
CA LYS A 6 9.32 10.98 0.98
C LYS A 6 8.24 10.81 2.04
N GLY A 7 8.20 9.64 2.67
CA GLY A 7 7.32 9.38 3.81
C GLY A 7 6.73 7.99 3.80
N THR A 8 5.69 7.82 4.63
CA THR A 8 4.86 6.61 4.73
C THR A 8 3.63 6.78 3.85
N TYR A 9 3.14 5.69 3.28
CA TYR A 9 1.91 5.63 2.52
C TYR A 9 1.10 4.39 2.88
N VAL A 10 -0.22 4.49 2.69
CA VAL A 10 -1.16 3.38 2.71
C VAL A 10 -1.72 3.25 1.31
N LEU A 11 -1.50 2.13 0.65
CA LEU A 11 -2.14 1.80 -0.62
C LEU A 11 -3.42 1.01 -0.35
N GLU A 12 -4.54 1.55 -0.79
CA GLU A 12 -5.86 0.94 -0.63
C GLU A 12 -6.32 0.35 -1.95
N PHE A 13 -6.85 -0.87 -1.88
CA PHE A 13 -7.25 -1.63 -3.07
C PHE A 13 -8.32 -2.65 -2.76
N LEU A 14 -8.98 -3.11 -3.82
CA LEU A 14 -9.93 -4.21 -3.82
C LEU A 14 -9.28 -5.44 -4.47
N ILE A 15 -9.48 -6.60 -3.84
CA ILE A 15 -9.22 -7.90 -4.44
C ILE A 15 -10.55 -8.49 -4.90
N LEU A 16 -10.66 -8.76 -6.21
CA LEU A 16 -11.91 -9.17 -6.86
C LEU A 16 -12.17 -10.67 -6.75
N GLN A 17 -11.11 -11.47 -6.69
CA GLN A 17 -11.17 -12.93 -6.57
C GLN A 17 -10.05 -13.40 -5.64
N GLU A 18 -10.18 -14.62 -5.14
CA GLU A 18 -9.16 -15.25 -4.30
C GLU A 18 -7.76 -15.22 -4.94
N LEU A 19 -6.74 -14.94 -4.13
CA LEU A 19 -5.35 -14.93 -4.55
C LEU A 19 -4.49 -15.86 -3.70
N ASN A 20 -3.83 -16.78 -4.39
CA ASN A 20 -2.77 -17.62 -3.88
C ASN A 20 -1.42 -17.10 -4.35
N LEU A 21 -0.60 -16.64 -3.42
CA LEU A 21 0.64 -15.92 -3.73
C LEU A 21 1.81 -16.54 -3.01
N ARG A 22 2.84 -16.92 -3.77
CA ARG A 22 4.16 -17.25 -3.22
C ARG A 22 5.13 -16.11 -3.51
N VAL A 23 5.61 -15.47 -2.45
CA VAL A 23 6.53 -14.32 -2.56
C VAL A 23 7.97 -14.79 -2.69
N ARG A 24 8.90 -13.85 -2.95
CA ARG A 24 10.32 -14.17 -3.19
C ARG A 24 11.00 -14.92 -2.03
N SER A 25 10.59 -14.68 -0.79
CA SER A 25 11.11 -15.39 0.39
C SER A 25 10.60 -16.84 0.51
N GLY A 26 9.72 -17.28 -0.39
CA GLY A 26 9.10 -18.59 -0.35
C GLY A 26 7.84 -18.66 0.51
N LYS A 27 7.53 -17.62 1.29
CA LYS A 27 6.27 -17.53 2.07
C LYS A 27 5.05 -17.54 1.14
N GLU A 28 4.01 -18.21 1.59
CA GLU A 28 2.74 -18.32 0.88
C GLU A 28 1.66 -17.53 1.60
N PHE A 29 0.81 -16.87 0.82
CA PHE A 29 -0.29 -16.06 1.32
C PHE A 29 -1.56 -16.38 0.54
N PHE A 30 -2.65 -16.47 1.29
CA PHE A 30 -3.99 -16.68 0.77
C PHE A 30 -4.81 -15.43 1.07
N LEU A 31 -5.31 -14.75 0.04
CA LEU A 31 -6.14 -13.55 0.18
C LEU A 31 -7.53 -13.82 -0.36
N PHE A 32 -8.54 -13.56 0.46
CA PHE A 32 -9.94 -13.60 0.03
C PHE A 32 -10.35 -12.30 -0.68
N PRO A 33 -11.41 -12.32 -1.51
CA PRO A 33 -11.99 -11.11 -2.06
C PRO A 33 -12.37 -10.11 -0.96
N GLY A 34 -12.09 -8.82 -1.19
CA GLY A 34 -12.36 -7.79 -0.19
C GLY A 34 -11.44 -6.57 -0.28
N LEU A 35 -11.66 -5.63 0.65
CA LEU A 35 -10.90 -4.39 0.75
C LEU A 35 -9.63 -4.59 1.57
N TYR A 36 -8.53 -4.02 1.08
CA TYR A 36 -7.24 -4.12 1.74
C TYR A 36 -6.56 -2.77 1.85
N ALA A 37 -5.82 -2.61 2.95
CA ALA A 37 -4.93 -1.49 3.19
C ALA A 37 -3.51 -2.03 3.40
N TYR A 38 -2.58 -1.62 2.53
CA TYR A 38 -1.16 -1.97 2.64
C TYR A 38 -0.34 -0.76 3.08
N VAL A 39 0.47 -0.91 4.12
CA VAL A 39 1.36 0.11 4.65
C VAL A 39 2.76 -0.07 4.06
N GLY A 40 3.35 1.02 3.59
CA GLY A 40 4.74 1.03 3.18
C GLY A 40 5.38 2.41 3.34
N SER A 41 6.70 2.46 3.15
CA SER A 41 7.45 3.70 3.20
C SER A 41 8.36 3.87 1.98
N ALA A 42 8.69 5.12 1.65
CA ALA A 42 9.56 5.42 0.52
C ALA A 42 10.46 6.63 0.83
N PHE A 43 11.70 6.33 1.25
CA PHE A 43 12.73 7.32 1.59
C PHE A 43 13.90 7.38 0.59
N GLY A 44 13.88 6.51 -0.43
CA GLY A 44 14.87 6.49 -1.51
C GLY A 44 14.74 7.67 -2.48
N SER A 45 15.59 7.69 -3.49
CA SER A 45 15.76 8.81 -4.45
C SER A 45 14.47 9.19 -5.22
N GLY A 46 13.57 8.23 -5.46
CA GLY A 46 12.31 8.46 -6.17
C GLY A 46 11.10 8.80 -5.27
N GLY A 47 11.25 8.70 -3.95
CA GLY A 47 10.16 8.91 -2.99
C GLY A 47 8.94 8.00 -3.19
N ILE A 48 7.83 8.39 -2.56
CA ILE A 48 6.52 7.73 -2.64
C ILE A 48 5.98 7.71 -4.08
N PRO A 49 6.07 8.78 -4.91
CA PRO A 49 5.56 8.72 -6.28
C PRO A 49 6.16 7.57 -7.10
N SER A 50 7.49 7.38 -7.02
CA SER A 50 8.17 6.27 -7.70
C SER A 50 7.77 4.90 -7.14
N ARG A 51 7.61 4.80 -5.81
CA ARG A 51 7.20 3.54 -5.16
C ARG A 51 5.78 3.14 -5.53
N LEU A 52 4.83 4.09 -5.47
CA LEU A 52 3.44 3.86 -5.88
C LEU A 52 3.35 3.52 -7.37
N TYR A 53 4.07 4.24 -8.24
CA TYR A 53 4.13 3.92 -9.67
C TYR A 53 4.60 2.48 -9.89
N ARG A 54 5.68 2.07 -9.22
CA ARG A 54 6.16 0.69 -9.29
C ARG A 54 5.05 -0.28 -8.86
N HIS A 55 4.39 -0.05 -7.73
CA HIS A 55 3.33 -0.95 -7.27
C HIS A 55 2.11 -0.95 -8.19
N LEU A 56 1.83 0.11 -8.94
CA LEU A 56 0.66 0.19 -9.80
C LEU A 56 0.91 -0.32 -11.23
N LYS A 57 2.17 -0.39 -11.67
CA LYS A 57 2.55 -0.96 -12.98
C LYS A 57 2.29 -2.48 -13.05
N ARG A 58 1.37 -2.97 -13.88
CA ARG A 58 1.08 -4.42 -13.95
C ARG A 58 2.27 -5.25 -14.43
N GLU A 59 2.95 -4.82 -15.48
CA GLU A 59 4.09 -5.56 -16.03
C GLU A 59 5.40 -5.13 -15.37
N LYS A 60 5.93 -5.97 -14.47
CA LYS A 60 7.18 -5.71 -13.76
C LYS A 60 7.78 -7.00 -13.21
N LYS A 61 9.10 -7.00 -13.00
CA LYS A 61 9.76 -8.01 -12.17
C LYS A 61 9.30 -7.84 -10.72
N ARG A 62 8.67 -8.88 -10.17
CA ARG A 62 8.19 -8.91 -8.77
C ARG A 62 9.38 -8.89 -7.81
N HIS A 63 9.39 -7.94 -6.88
CA HIS A 63 10.49 -7.79 -5.91
C HIS A 63 9.95 -7.64 -4.49
N TRP A 64 9.01 -6.72 -4.29
CA TRP A 64 8.38 -6.46 -2.99
C TRP A 64 7.18 -7.37 -2.79
N HIS A 65 6.81 -7.67 -1.53
CA HIS A 65 5.63 -8.49 -1.21
C HIS A 65 4.37 -8.00 -1.96
N LEU A 66 4.11 -6.69 -1.95
CA LEU A 66 2.99 -6.07 -2.66
C LEU A 66 3.05 -6.23 -4.19
N ASP A 67 4.22 -6.43 -4.79
CA ASP A 67 4.33 -6.67 -6.24
C ASP A 67 3.63 -7.97 -6.64
N PHE A 68 3.60 -8.99 -5.77
CA PHE A 68 2.93 -10.26 -6.04
C PHE A 68 1.41 -10.12 -6.06
N ILE A 69 0.85 -9.19 -5.28
CA ILE A 69 -0.56 -8.83 -5.33
C ILE A 69 -0.85 -8.00 -6.59
N THR A 70 -0.10 -6.91 -6.77
CA THR A 70 -0.40 -5.87 -7.77
C THR A 70 -0.16 -6.27 -9.23
N THR A 71 0.49 -7.41 -9.45
CA THR A 71 0.65 -8.02 -10.78
C THR A 71 -0.51 -8.96 -11.14
N SER A 72 -1.39 -9.26 -10.19
CA SER A 72 -2.58 -10.08 -10.44
C SER A 72 -3.64 -9.33 -11.26
N PRO A 73 -4.37 -10.00 -12.18
CA PRO A 73 -5.53 -9.41 -12.85
C PRO A 73 -6.67 -9.04 -11.89
N TYR A 74 -6.71 -9.63 -10.69
CA TYR A 74 -7.77 -9.40 -9.71
C TYR A 74 -7.48 -8.25 -8.73
N PHE A 75 -6.33 -7.59 -8.88
CA PHE A 75 -5.99 -6.39 -8.12
C PHE A 75 -6.61 -5.15 -8.77
N SER A 76 -7.39 -4.40 -7.98
CA SER A 76 -7.99 -3.13 -8.38
C SER A 76 -7.59 -2.02 -7.40
N PRO A 77 -6.73 -1.07 -7.80
CA PRO A 77 -6.27 -0.01 -6.91
C PRO A 77 -7.35 1.07 -6.74
N LEU A 78 -7.51 1.61 -5.53
CA LEU A 78 -8.53 2.60 -5.20
C LEU A 78 -7.94 3.99 -4.93
N LEU A 79 -7.08 4.09 -3.92
CA LEU A 79 -6.44 5.35 -3.53
C LEU A 79 -5.17 5.09 -2.72
N ALA A 80 -4.43 6.16 -2.44
CA ALA A 80 -3.33 6.13 -1.48
C ALA A 80 -3.50 7.25 -0.44
N VAL A 81 -3.34 6.91 0.84
CA VAL A 81 -3.11 7.88 1.91
C VAL A 81 -1.62 8.10 2.03
N VAL A 82 -1.17 9.34 2.02
CA VAL A 82 0.25 9.70 2.13
C VAL A 82 0.46 10.52 3.38
N ILE A 83 1.43 10.09 4.19
CA ILE A 83 1.90 10.80 5.39
C ILE A 83 3.31 11.33 5.05
N PRO A 84 3.41 12.57 4.56
CA PRO A 84 4.65 13.11 4.01
C PRO A 84 5.72 13.29 5.10
N ASN A 85 6.97 13.04 4.71
CA ASN A 85 8.18 13.26 5.51
C ASN A 85 8.27 12.51 6.85
N LEU A 86 7.32 11.62 7.16
CA LEU A 86 7.32 10.83 8.38
C LEU A 86 7.60 9.35 8.09
N ARG A 87 8.48 8.73 8.88
CA ARG A 87 8.80 7.30 8.83
C ARG A 87 8.03 6.59 9.94
N VAL A 88 6.74 6.39 9.74
CA VAL A 88 5.80 5.93 10.77
C VAL A 88 5.06 4.66 10.35
N GLU A 89 5.68 3.78 9.55
CA GLU A 89 4.99 2.61 9.01
C GLU A 89 4.49 1.66 10.10
N CYS A 90 5.27 1.39 11.15
CA CYS A 90 4.85 0.53 12.26
C CYS A 90 3.70 1.14 13.05
N GLU A 91 3.72 2.46 13.26
CA GLU A 91 2.66 3.18 13.96
C GLU A 91 1.36 3.16 13.14
N VAL A 92 1.46 3.35 11.82
CA VAL A 92 0.33 3.27 10.89
C VAL A 92 -0.22 1.85 10.83
N ALA A 93 0.64 0.82 10.77
CA ALA A 93 0.22 -0.57 10.81
C ALA A 93 -0.54 -0.92 12.10
N GLY A 94 -0.01 -0.51 13.26
CA GLY A 94 -0.68 -0.70 14.56
C GLY A 94 -1.96 0.13 14.72
N PHE A 95 -2.10 1.23 13.97
CA PHE A 95 -3.36 1.96 13.90
C PHE A 95 -4.41 1.22 13.06
N ILE A 96 -4.03 0.80 11.85
CA ILE A 96 -4.92 0.11 10.89
C ILE A 96 -5.38 -1.24 11.44
N SER A 97 -4.57 -1.93 12.25
CA SER A 97 -4.96 -3.20 12.88
C SER A 97 -6.20 -3.11 13.77
N LYS A 98 -6.66 -1.90 14.13
CA LYS A 98 -7.91 -1.68 14.88
C LYS A 98 -9.16 -1.73 14.00
N PHE A 99 -9.00 -1.63 12.68
CA PHE A 99 -10.08 -1.52 11.69
C PHE A 99 -10.19 -2.76 10.79
N GLY A 100 -9.35 -3.77 11.02
CA GLY A 100 -9.28 -4.94 10.15
C GLY A 100 -8.37 -6.04 10.68
N SER A 101 -8.35 -7.15 9.95
CA SER A 101 -7.56 -8.32 10.28
C SER A 101 -6.22 -8.28 9.55
N PRO A 102 -5.09 -8.48 10.24
CA PRO A 102 -3.78 -8.54 9.60
C PRO A 102 -3.66 -9.79 8.72
N VAL A 103 -2.94 -9.69 7.61
CA VAL A 103 -2.44 -10.84 6.84
C VAL A 103 -1.07 -11.18 7.41
N PRO A 104 -0.93 -12.19 8.30
CA PRO A 104 0.26 -12.34 9.14
C PRO A 104 1.56 -12.43 8.34
N SER A 105 2.63 -11.81 8.84
CA SER A 105 3.96 -11.78 8.22
C SER A 105 4.08 -11.06 6.87
N PHE A 106 3.01 -10.46 6.35
CA PHE A 106 3.05 -9.81 5.05
C PHE A 106 3.73 -8.43 5.15
N GLY A 107 4.85 -8.25 4.45
CA GLY A 107 5.50 -6.94 4.34
C GLY A 107 6.21 -6.44 5.60
N SER A 108 6.28 -7.23 6.67
CA SER A 108 6.87 -6.88 7.97
C SER A 108 8.13 -7.70 8.30
N SER A 109 8.98 -7.98 7.31
CA SER A 109 10.15 -8.87 7.51
C SER A 109 11.31 -8.21 8.25
N ASP A 110 11.32 -6.89 8.32
CA ASP A 110 12.36 -6.03 8.90
C ASP A 110 11.89 -5.30 10.18
N CYS A 111 10.71 -5.65 10.70
CA CYS A 111 10.14 -5.04 11.90
C CYS A 111 9.30 -6.05 12.70
N PRO A 112 9.00 -5.78 13.99
CA PRO A 112 8.22 -6.68 14.84
C PRO A 112 6.70 -6.64 14.56
N CYS A 113 6.24 -5.93 13.51
CA CYS A 113 4.83 -5.84 13.20
C CYS A 113 4.26 -7.19 12.75
N THR A 114 3.07 -7.53 13.25
CA THR A 114 2.33 -8.73 12.80
C THR A 114 2.13 -8.74 11.30
N SER A 115 1.83 -7.58 10.70
CA SER A 115 1.67 -7.40 9.26
C SER A 115 1.72 -5.93 8.87
N HIS A 116 2.02 -5.66 7.61
CA HIS A 116 1.77 -4.39 6.93
C HIS A 116 0.62 -4.46 5.91
N LEU A 117 -0.08 -5.60 5.82
CA LEU A 117 -1.27 -5.76 4.98
C LEU A 117 -2.46 -6.15 5.85
N PHE A 118 -3.57 -5.46 5.67
CA PHE A 118 -4.78 -5.67 6.46
C PHE A 118 -5.99 -5.82 5.54
N SER A 119 -6.81 -6.83 5.80
CA SER A 119 -8.18 -6.91 5.28
C SER A 119 -9.07 -6.05 6.16
N VAL A 120 -9.78 -5.10 5.57
CA VAL A 120 -10.57 -4.09 6.30
C VAL A 120 -12.01 -4.12 5.83
N ARG A 121 -12.93 -3.74 6.73
CA ARG A 121 -14.37 -3.67 6.39
C ARG A 121 -14.77 -2.32 5.81
N SER A 122 -14.09 -1.25 6.22
CA SER A 122 -14.36 0.11 5.76
C SER A 122 -13.06 0.88 5.55
N LEU A 123 -12.78 1.24 4.30
CA LEU A 123 -11.67 2.15 3.99
C LEU A 123 -11.98 3.58 4.46
N GLU A 124 -13.25 3.97 4.54
CA GLU A 124 -13.64 5.30 5.03
C GLU A 124 -13.26 5.50 6.50
N GLU A 125 -13.47 4.49 7.34
CA GLU A 125 -13.08 4.53 8.76
C GLU A 125 -11.55 4.60 8.91
N VAL A 126 -10.82 3.80 8.12
CA VAL A 126 -9.35 3.83 8.07
C VAL A 126 -8.86 5.22 7.67
N ASN A 127 -9.37 5.76 6.56
CA ASN A 127 -9.02 7.07 6.03
C ASN A 127 -9.30 8.19 7.04
N SER A 128 -10.52 8.23 7.59
CA SER A 128 -10.93 9.22 8.60
C SER A 128 -10.06 9.14 9.85
N GLY A 129 -9.73 7.93 10.29
CA GLY A 129 -8.86 7.69 11.42
C GLY A 129 -7.42 8.18 11.19
N LEU A 130 -6.85 7.89 10.02
CA LEU A 130 -5.51 8.32 9.64
C LEU A 130 -5.41 9.84 9.50
N LEU A 131 -6.40 10.48 8.86
CA LEU A 131 -6.44 11.95 8.72
C LEU A 131 -6.57 12.66 10.08
N LYS A 132 -7.30 12.08 11.04
CA LYS A 132 -7.39 12.61 12.41
C LYS A 132 -6.08 12.43 13.18
N LYS A 133 -5.43 11.27 13.03
CA LYS A 133 -4.20 10.93 13.77
C LYS A 133 -2.97 11.66 13.21
N PHE A 134 -2.90 11.86 11.90
CA PHE A 134 -1.77 12.48 11.21
C PHE A 134 -2.27 13.71 10.44
N SER A 135 -2.11 14.89 11.02
CA SER A 135 -2.57 16.16 10.43
C SER A 135 -1.97 16.47 9.05
N SER A 136 -0.80 15.91 8.74
CA SER A 136 -0.14 16.06 7.44
C SER A 136 -0.62 15.06 6.39
N ALA A 137 -1.45 14.08 6.76
CA ALA A 137 -1.92 13.04 5.87
C ALA A 137 -2.81 13.60 4.76
N LYS A 138 -2.64 13.06 3.55
CA LYS A 138 -3.41 13.47 2.36
C LYS A 138 -3.85 12.26 1.55
N ILE A 139 -5.06 12.30 1.04
CA ILE A 139 -5.62 11.27 0.15
C ILE A 139 -5.32 11.61 -1.31
N PHE A 140 -4.88 10.63 -2.07
CA PHE A 140 -4.65 10.70 -3.51
C PHE A 140 -5.41 9.57 -4.20
N LYS A 141 -6.38 9.90 -5.07
CA LYS A 141 -7.08 8.88 -5.87
C LYS A 141 -6.15 8.32 -6.94
N THR A 142 -6.37 7.07 -7.35
CA THR A 142 -5.55 6.42 -8.39
C THR A 142 -5.57 7.17 -9.73
N SER A 143 -6.70 7.74 -10.13
CA SER A 143 -6.80 8.60 -11.33
C SER A 143 -5.91 9.85 -11.25
N GLN A 144 -5.63 10.35 -10.04
CA GLN A 144 -4.70 11.46 -9.83
C GLN A 144 -3.23 10.98 -9.86
N LEU A 145 -2.98 9.71 -9.54
CA LEU A 145 -1.67 9.08 -9.66
C LEU A 145 -1.35 8.74 -11.13
N GLU A 146 -2.34 8.32 -11.91
CA GLU A 146 -2.25 8.05 -13.37
C GLU A 146 -1.77 9.24 -14.19
N ARG A 147 -2.24 10.46 -13.85
CA ARG A 147 -1.77 11.69 -14.49
C ARG A 147 -0.28 11.96 -14.26
N VAL A 148 0.26 11.58 -13.10
CA VAL A 148 1.70 11.68 -12.83
C VAL A 148 2.50 10.63 -13.63
N TRP A 149 1.89 9.50 -13.95
CA TRP A 149 2.51 8.42 -14.75
C TRP A 149 2.64 8.77 -16.23
N SER A 150 1.63 9.44 -16.77
CA SER A 150 1.58 9.81 -18.19
C SER A 150 2.70 10.81 -18.54
N LEU A 151 3.01 11.74 -17.63
CA LEU A 151 4.02 12.78 -17.83
C LEU A 151 5.47 12.30 -17.73
N LYS A 152 5.74 11.11 -17.17
CA LYS A 152 7.10 10.53 -17.06
C LYS A 152 7.40 9.45 -18.10
N SER A 153 6.40 9.11 -18.90
CA SER A 153 6.53 8.15 -20.01
C SER A 153 6.61 8.87 -21.37
N SER A 154 6.77 10.20 -21.34
CA SER A 154 6.98 11.10 -22.48
C SER A 154 8.43 11.56 -22.50
#